data_AF-A0A9D7XMP0-F1
#
_entry.id   AF-A0A9D7XMP0-F1
#
_cell.length_a   1.000
_cell.length_b   1.000
_cell.length_c   1.000
_cell.angle_alpha   90.00
_cell.angle_beta   90.00
_cell.angle_gamma   90.00
#
_symmetry.space_group_name_H-M   'P 1'
#
loop_
_entity.id
_entity.type
_entity.pdbx_description
1 polymer ?
#
loop_
_entity_poly.entity_id
_entity_poly.type
_entity_poly.pdbx_seq_one_letter_code
_entity_poly.pdbx_strand_id
1 'polypeptide(L)'
;MAGAPPTSSRRSSRPVGTQTTLEARIDRLESIDAIRQLVGRYSLSLDMRDLDAHVNLFAPDIRVGKDQVGRTYLKAWVDDTLRNQFTGTSHHLGQHIIEFKDADHALGVVYSKNEHECGAEWVIMQMLYWDDYERIDGAWYFRRRLPCYWYATDLNKPPIGDMKMRWPGREPYRGSFHELFPSWQDFWANRPERDKLPEVAAPAPVDRFLETMRRGAPAPKMRIR
;
A
#
# COMPACT_ATOMS: atom_id res chain seq x y z
N MET A 1 47.11 -44.35 33.73
CA MET A 1 46.38 -43.07 33.58
C MET A 1 45.59 -43.12 32.29
N ALA A 2 44.30 -42.77 32.36
CA ALA A 2 43.31 -42.98 31.30
C ALA A 2 43.47 -42.01 30.13
N GLY A 3 43.41 -42.52 28.89
CA GLY A 3 43.32 -41.71 27.67
C GLY A 3 41.87 -41.31 27.39
N ALA A 4 41.62 -40.01 27.21
CA ALA A 4 40.30 -39.46 26.89
C ALA A 4 39.88 -39.84 25.45
N PRO A 5 38.59 -40.08 25.18
CA PRO A 5 38.11 -40.37 23.83
C PRO A 5 37.95 -39.08 23.00
N PRO A 6 38.07 -39.15 21.66
CA PRO A 6 37.91 -37.97 20.82
C PRO A 6 36.44 -37.52 20.79
N THR A 7 36.25 -36.21 20.99
CA THR A 7 34.95 -35.55 20.91
C THR A 7 34.45 -35.52 19.47
N SER A 8 33.42 -36.31 19.21
CA SER A 8 32.62 -36.25 17.98
C SER A 8 31.95 -34.87 17.88
N SER A 9 32.44 -34.02 16.98
CA SER A 9 31.73 -32.79 16.61
C SER A 9 30.53 -33.17 15.74
N ARG A 10 29.35 -33.29 16.37
CA ARG A 10 28.08 -33.30 15.65
C ARG A 10 27.93 -31.94 14.96
N ARG A 11 28.25 -31.86 13.67
CA ARG A 11 27.72 -30.79 12.81
C ARG A 11 26.21 -30.90 12.88
N SER A 12 25.58 -29.90 13.50
CA SER A 12 24.14 -29.67 13.40
C SER A 12 23.80 -29.49 11.93
N SER A 13 23.24 -30.53 11.31
CA SER A 13 22.61 -30.43 10.01
C SER A 13 21.34 -29.61 10.18
N ARG A 14 21.41 -28.31 9.86
CA ARG A 14 20.21 -27.52 9.62
C ARG A 14 19.34 -28.28 8.60
N PRO A 15 18.03 -28.42 8.83
CA PRO A 15 17.17 -29.05 7.84
C PRO A 15 17.30 -28.27 6.54
N VAL A 16 17.60 -28.97 5.45
CA VAL A 16 17.63 -28.42 4.09
C VAL A 16 16.18 -28.16 3.69
N GLY A 17 15.61 -27.07 4.21
CA GLY A 17 14.53 -26.39 3.50
C GLY A 17 15.14 -25.92 2.18
N THR A 18 14.46 -26.20 1.07
CA THR A 18 14.85 -25.80 -0.30
C THR A 18 15.48 -24.41 -0.29
N GLN A 19 16.80 -24.36 -0.42
CA GLN A 19 17.54 -23.12 -0.36
C GLN A 19 17.25 -22.37 -1.65
N THR A 20 16.54 -21.25 -1.56
CA THR A 20 16.33 -20.33 -2.69
C THR A 20 17.70 -20.01 -3.31
N THR A 21 17.81 -20.09 -4.63
CA THR A 21 19.08 -19.82 -5.33
C THR A 21 19.53 -18.38 -5.11
N LEU A 22 20.80 -18.10 -5.36
CA LEU A 22 21.32 -16.73 -5.24
C LEU A 22 20.61 -15.79 -6.21
N GLU A 23 20.35 -16.26 -7.43
CA GLU A 23 19.64 -15.54 -8.48
C GLU A 23 18.23 -15.16 -8.03
N ALA A 24 17.48 -16.10 -7.44
CA ALA A 24 16.14 -15.82 -6.91
C ALA A 24 16.15 -14.80 -5.76
N ARG A 25 17.21 -14.81 -4.93
CA ARG A 25 17.38 -13.83 -3.85
C ARG A 25 17.74 -12.45 -4.38
N ILE A 26 18.55 -12.37 -5.43
CA ILE A 26 18.91 -11.11 -6.10
C ILE A 26 17.71 -10.53 -6.82
N ASP A 27 17.01 -11.34 -7.62
CA ASP A 27 15.78 -10.93 -8.33
C ASP A 27 14.74 -10.35 -7.36
N ARG A 28 14.59 -10.97 -6.19
CA ARG A 28 13.72 -10.45 -5.14
C ARG A 28 14.17 -9.08 -4.62
N LEU A 29 15.47 -8.87 -4.39
CA LEU A 29 15.98 -7.56 -3.93
C LEU A 29 15.79 -6.47 -5.00
N GLU A 30 16.06 -6.81 -6.26
CA GLU A 30 15.85 -5.92 -7.40
C GLU A 30 14.36 -5.59 -7.59
N SER A 31 13.47 -6.57 -7.37
CA SER A 31 12.02 -6.36 -7.37
C SER A 31 11.56 -5.38 -6.31
N ILE A 32 12.10 -5.51 -5.09
CA ILE A 32 11.74 -4.61 -3.98
C ILE A 32 12.11 -3.18 -4.36
N ASP A 33 13.29 -2.95 -4.93
CA ASP A 33 13.70 -1.62 -5.37
C ASP A 33 12.88 -1.13 -6.57
N ALA A 34 12.63 -1.99 -7.55
CA ALA A 34 11.79 -1.67 -8.71
C ALA A 34 10.38 -1.23 -8.31
N ILE A 35 9.77 -1.91 -7.32
CA ILE A 35 8.46 -1.55 -6.77
C ILE A 35 8.52 -0.24 -5.98
N ARG A 36 9.58 0.02 -5.19
CA ARG A 36 9.77 1.31 -4.51
C ARG A 36 9.90 2.46 -5.51
N GLN A 37 10.70 2.26 -6.55
CA GLN A 37 10.89 3.24 -7.62
C GLN A 37 9.62 3.45 -8.44
N LEU A 38 8.82 2.41 -8.68
CA LEU A 38 7.51 2.50 -9.30
C LEU A 38 6.59 3.47 -8.53
N VAL A 39 6.54 3.35 -7.20
CA VAL A 39 5.76 4.25 -6.33
C VAL A 39 6.34 5.66 -6.31
N GLY A 40 7.67 5.82 -6.27
CA GLY A 40 8.32 7.13 -6.36
C GLY A 40 8.02 7.85 -7.69
N ARG A 41 8.12 7.13 -8.81
CA ARG A 41 7.77 7.64 -10.15
C ARG A 41 6.29 8.02 -10.26
N TYR A 42 5.41 7.32 -9.55
CA TYR A 42 3.99 7.67 -9.52
C TYR A 42 3.77 9.07 -8.96
N SER A 43 4.33 9.38 -7.78
CA SER A 43 4.18 10.72 -7.20
C SER A 43 4.75 11.79 -8.12
N LEU A 44 5.98 11.59 -8.61
CA LEU A 44 6.64 12.56 -9.48
C LEU A 44 5.86 12.81 -10.77
N SER A 45 5.49 11.76 -11.49
CA SER A 45 4.76 11.89 -12.76
C SER A 45 3.38 12.53 -12.58
N LEU A 46 2.69 12.20 -11.48
CA LEU A 46 1.39 12.79 -11.15
C LEU A 46 1.51 14.28 -10.88
N ASP A 47 2.44 14.67 -9.99
CA ASP A 47 2.61 16.06 -9.57
C ASP A 47 3.12 16.95 -10.71
N MET A 48 3.97 16.40 -11.58
CA MET A 48 4.50 17.11 -12.76
C MET A 48 3.56 17.09 -13.97
N ARG A 49 2.39 16.43 -13.86
CA ARG A 49 1.41 16.26 -14.95
C ARG A 49 1.97 15.57 -16.20
N ASP A 50 3.01 14.75 -16.06
CA ASP A 50 3.48 13.90 -17.15
C ASP A 50 2.57 12.67 -17.24
N LEU A 51 1.48 12.82 -17.97
CA LEU A 51 0.44 11.81 -18.05
C LEU A 51 0.91 10.53 -18.76
N ASP A 52 1.82 10.65 -19.73
CA ASP A 52 2.37 9.47 -20.41
C ASP A 52 3.30 8.68 -19.48
N ALA A 53 4.18 9.37 -18.76
CA ALA A 53 4.98 8.72 -17.72
C ALA A 53 4.08 8.08 -16.66
N HIS A 54 3.01 8.78 -16.25
CA HIS A 54 2.11 8.34 -15.19
C HIS A 54 1.35 7.06 -15.56
N VAL A 55 0.65 7.04 -16.69
CA VAL A 55 -0.20 5.89 -17.04
C VAL A 55 0.61 4.67 -17.44
N ASN A 56 1.86 4.84 -17.88
CA ASN A 56 2.77 3.73 -18.17
C ASN A 56 3.23 2.96 -16.92
N LEU A 57 2.98 3.48 -15.72
CA LEU A 57 3.24 2.77 -14.45
C LEU A 57 2.18 1.71 -14.12
N PHE A 58 1.04 1.73 -14.80
CA PHE A 58 -0.05 0.79 -14.60
C PHE A 58 0.04 -0.35 -15.61
N ALA A 59 -0.53 -1.52 -15.31
CA ALA A 59 -0.59 -2.61 -16.26
C ALA A 59 -1.25 -2.18 -17.59
N PRO A 60 -0.82 -2.69 -18.76
CA PRO A 60 -1.36 -2.27 -20.06
C PRO A 60 -2.89 -2.39 -20.16
N ASP A 61 -3.45 -3.40 -19.51
CA ASP A 61 -4.87 -3.75 -19.42
C ASP A 61 -5.51 -3.32 -18.09
N ILE A 62 -5.02 -2.24 -17.47
CA ILE A 62 -5.59 -1.69 -16.23
C ILE A 62 -7.09 -1.37 -16.37
N ARG A 63 -7.90 -1.75 -15.37
CA ARG A 63 -9.34 -1.42 -15.34
C ARG A 63 -9.56 0.00 -14.83
N VAL A 64 -10.44 0.74 -15.49
CA VAL A 64 -10.87 2.09 -15.12
C VAL A 64 -12.39 2.06 -14.92
N GLY A 65 -12.83 2.29 -13.69
CA GLY A 65 -14.23 2.10 -13.33
C GLY A 65 -14.72 0.67 -13.59
N LYS A 66 -15.98 0.53 -14.02
CA LYS A 66 -16.61 -0.78 -14.22
C LYS A 66 -16.31 -1.38 -15.59
N ASP A 67 -16.40 -0.55 -16.64
CA ASP A 67 -16.55 -1.02 -18.02
C ASP A 67 -15.37 -0.65 -18.94
N GLN A 68 -14.39 0.14 -18.47
CA GLN A 68 -13.25 0.57 -19.29
C GLN A 68 -11.96 -0.18 -18.91
N VAL A 69 -11.14 -0.46 -19.92
CA VAL A 69 -9.88 -1.21 -19.79
C VAL A 69 -8.81 -0.57 -20.66
N GLY A 70 -7.66 -0.30 -20.08
CA GLY A 70 -6.45 0.15 -20.76
C GLY A 70 -5.99 1.55 -20.37
N ARG A 71 -4.69 1.79 -20.57
CA ARG A 71 -4.00 3.04 -20.20
C ARG A 71 -4.60 4.29 -20.87
N THR A 72 -5.19 4.17 -22.06
CA THR A 72 -5.84 5.30 -22.76
C THR A 72 -7.02 5.87 -21.97
N TYR A 73 -7.89 4.99 -21.44
CA TYR A 73 -9.01 5.43 -20.60
C TYR A 73 -8.51 6.00 -19.27
N LEU A 74 -7.45 5.42 -18.71
CA LEU A 74 -6.82 5.94 -17.51
C LEU A 74 -6.27 7.35 -17.75
N LYS A 75 -5.58 7.57 -18.87
CA LYS A 75 -5.01 8.87 -19.25
C LYS A 75 -6.10 9.94 -19.35
N ALA A 76 -7.20 9.63 -20.03
CA ALA A 76 -8.33 10.54 -20.16
C ALA A 76 -8.95 10.89 -18.79
N TRP A 77 -9.11 9.88 -17.91
CA TRP A 77 -9.67 10.10 -16.57
C TRP A 77 -8.74 10.92 -15.66
N VAL A 78 -7.43 10.65 -15.69
CA VAL A 78 -6.43 11.42 -14.93
C VAL A 78 -6.35 12.85 -15.45
N ASP A 79 -6.35 13.07 -16.77
CA ASP A 79 -6.34 14.40 -17.37
C ASP A 79 -7.51 15.26 -16.89
N ASP A 80 -8.74 14.74 -17.03
CA ASP A 80 -9.96 15.41 -16.60
C ASP A 80 -9.92 15.75 -15.10
N THR A 81 -9.51 14.78 -14.28
CA THR A 81 -9.40 14.95 -12.83
C THR A 81 -8.42 16.06 -12.48
N LEU A 82 -7.20 16.00 -12.99
CA LEU A 82 -6.14 16.94 -12.64
C LEU A 82 -6.43 18.35 -13.17
N ARG A 83 -7.08 18.47 -14.32
CA ARG A 83 -7.40 19.77 -14.94
C ARG A 83 -8.53 20.50 -14.24
N ASN A 84 -9.53 19.74 -13.77
CA ASN A 84 -10.77 20.32 -13.26
C ASN A 84 -10.86 20.37 -11.74
N GLN A 85 -10.00 19.64 -11.01
CA GLN A 85 -10.05 19.59 -9.55
C GLN A 85 -8.90 20.35 -8.88
N PHE A 86 -7.72 20.40 -9.51
CA PHE A 86 -6.49 20.84 -8.83
C PHE A 86 -5.66 21.79 -9.68
N THR A 87 -5.25 22.92 -9.13
CA THR A 87 -4.20 23.77 -9.76
C THR A 87 -2.81 23.21 -9.47
N GLY A 88 -2.59 22.69 -8.26
CA GLY A 88 -1.34 22.05 -7.84
C GLY A 88 -1.56 20.81 -6.97
N THR A 89 -0.64 19.85 -7.05
CA THR A 89 -0.62 18.65 -6.21
C THR A 89 0.80 18.36 -5.73
N SER A 90 0.92 17.75 -4.55
CA SER A 90 2.17 17.20 -4.02
C SER A 90 1.88 15.92 -3.25
N HIS A 91 2.57 14.83 -3.58
CA HIS A 91 2.37 13.51 -2.99
C HIS A 91 3.62 13.05 -2.23
N HIS A 92 3.63 13.27 -0.91
CA HIS A 92 4.70 12.81 -0.04
C HIS A 92 4.46 11.37 0.41
N LEU A 93 5.36 10.48 0.02
CA LEU A 93 5.30 9.06 0.33
C LEU A 93 6.03 8.76 1.63
N GLY A 94 5.41 7.95 2.47
CA GLY A 94 5.96 7.46 3.73
C GLY A 94 6.42 6.02 3.66
N GLN A 95 6.17 5.27 4.73
CA GLN A 95 6.57 3.87 4.86
C GLN A 95 5.94 3.01 3.77
N HIS A 96 6.73 2.06 3.26
CA HIS A 96 6.32 1.10 2.24
C HIS A 96 6.64 -0.32 2.68
N ILE A 97 5.58 -1.11 2.90
CA ILE A 97 5.68 -2.56 3.13
C ILE A 97 5.40 -3.25 1.80
N ILE A 98 6.27 -4.19 1.39
CA ILE A 98 6.15 -4.96 0.15
C ILE A 98 6.24 -6.44 0.52
N GLU A 99 5.25 -7.23 0.14
CA GLU A 99 5.19 -8.67 0.38
C GLU A 99 4.88 -9.42 -0.91
N PHE A 100 5.66 -10.45 -1.21
CA PHE A 100 5.52 -11.22 -2.44
C PHE A 100 4.49 -12.34 -2.26
N LYS A 101 3.56 -12.45 -3.22
CA LYS A 101 2.66 -13.60 -3.34
C LYS A 101 3.37 -14.74 -4.07
N ASP A 102 4.15 -14.38 -5.09
CA ASP A 102 5.04 -15.23 -5.87
C ASP A 102 6.15 -14.37 -6.53
N ALA A 103 6.87 -14.89 -7.53
CA ALA A 103 7.98 -14.19 -8.18
C ALA A 103 7.54 -12.93 -8.95
N ASP A 104 6.32 -12.92 -9.47
CA ASP A 104 5.82 -11.89 -10.39
C ASP A 104 4.63 -11.11 -9.81
N HIS A 105 4.15 -11.47 -8.61
CA HIS A 105 3.07 -10.77 -7.94
C HIS A 105 3.46 -10.36 -6.52
N ALA A 106 3.19 -9.11 -6.20
CA ALA A 106 3.41 -8.57 -4.87
C ALA A 106 2.23 -7.72 -4.41
N LEU A 107 2.19 -7.47 -3.11
CA LEU A 107 1.25 -6.61 -2.44
C LEU A 107 2.02 -5.52 -1.70
N GLY A 108 1.43 -4.35 -1.53
CA GLY A 108 2.03 -3.34 -0.67
C GLY A 108 1.08 -2.41 0.02
N VAL A 109 1.60 -1.85 1.11
CA VAL A 109 1.00 -0.72 1.83
C VAL A 109 1.95 0.46 1.75
N VAL A 110 1.46 1.57 1.21
CA VAL A 110 2.21 2.83 1.07
C VAL A 110 1.49 3.91 1.86
N TYR A 111 2.14 4.49 2.86
CA TYR A 111 1.61 5.69 3.51
C TYR A 111 1.79 6.91 2.59
N SER A 112 0.78 7.78 2.53
CA SER A 112 0.84 8.98 1.71
C SER A 112 0.22 10.17 2.41
N LYS A 113 0.94 11.28 2.41
CA LYS A 113 0.44 12.60 2.78
C LYS A 113 0.41 13.47 1.54
N ASN A 114 -0.75 14.01 1.22
CA ASN A 114 -0.94 14.71 -0.04
C ASN A 114 -1.41 16.13 0.26
N GLU A 115 -1.01 17.04 -0.61
CA GLU A 115 -1.45 18.42 -0.61
C GLU A 115 -2.02 18.75 -1.98
N HIS A 116 -3.19 19.39 -1.99
CA HIS A 116 -3.89 19.78 -3.21
C HIS A 116 -4.37 21.22 -3.10
N GLU A 117 -3.99 22.02 -4.08
CA GLU A 117 -4.54 23.36 -4.25
C GLU A 117 -5.85 23.25 -5.06
N CYS A 118 -6.98 23.53 -4.40
CA CYS A 118 -8.32 23.37 -4.95
C CYS A 118 -9.02 24.73 -5.05
N GLY A 119 -8.51 25.62 -5.91
CA GLY A 119 -9.01 26.99 -6.02
C GLY A 119 -8.67 27.80 -4.76
N ALA A 120 -9.69 28.16 -3.96
CA ALA A 120 -9.50 28.96 -2.75
C ALA A 120 -9.17 28.12 -1.49
N GLU A 121 -9.20 26.78 -1.57
CA GLU A 121 -8.95 25.89 -0.44
C GLU A 121 -7.65 25.08 -0.64
N TRP A 122 -6.85 24.97 0.42
CA TRP A 122 -5.64 24.15 0.43
C TRP A 122 -5.94 22.84 1.15
N VAL A 123 -6.20 21.78 0.40
CA VAL A 123 -6.64 20.50 0.95
C VAL A 123 -5.44 19.65 1.34
N ILE A 124 -5.30 19.40 2.63
CA ILE A 124 -4.37 18.39 3.16
C ILE A 124 -5.07 17.05 3.30
N MET A 125 -4.35 15.98 2.99
CA MET A 125 -4.89 14.62 3.02
C MET A 125 -3.88 13.66 3.66
N GLN A 126 -4.37 12.76 4.51
CA GLN A 126 -3.61 11.60 4.97
C GLN A 126 -4.32 10.33 4.54
N MET A 127 -3.56 9.42 3.94
CA MET A 127 -4.08 8.16 3.46
C MET A 127 -3.01 7.07 3.47
N LEU A 128 -3.43 5.86 3.14
CA LEU A 128 -2.55 4.80 2.68
C LEU A 128 -3.07 4.25 1.35
N TYR A 129 -2.19 3.71 0.53
CA TYR A 129 -2.56 2.86 -0.60
C TYR A 129 -2.42 1.40 -0.20
N TRP A 130 -3.41 0.59 -0.57
CA TRP A 130 -3.29 -0.86 -0.64
C TRP A 130 -3.14 -1.26 -2.11
N ASP A 131 -1.93 -1.62 -2.49
CA ASP A 131 -1.54 -1.85 -3.88
C ASP A 131 -1.39 -3.35 -4.17
N ASP A 132 -1.82 -3.75 -5.37
CA ASP A 132 -1.36 -4.99 -6.00
C ASP A 132 -0.37 -4.63 -7.12
N TYR A 133 0.77 -5.31 -7.12
CA TYR A 133 1.81 -5.19 -8.13
C TYR A 133 1.89 -6.46 -8.96
N GLU A 134 2.23 -6.29 -10.22
CA GLU A 134 2.45 -7.39 -11.15
C GLU A 134 3.65 -7.08 -12.04
N ARG A 135 4.50 -8.08 -12.24
CA ARG A 135 5.59 -8.03 -13.19
C ARG A 135 5.12 -8.59 -14.53
N ILE A 136 5.28 -7.81 -15.59
CA ILE A 136 4.92 -8.16 -16.96
C ILE A 136 6.14 -7.89 -17.82
N ASP A 137 6.58 -8.90 -18.59
CA ASP A 137 7.74 -8.81 -19.47
C ASP A 137 9.00 -8.21 -18.80
N GLY A 138 9.22 -8.58 -17.53
CA GLY A 138 10.38 -8.14 -16.74
C GLY A 138 10.23 -6.79 -16.03
N ALA A 139 9.11 -6.07 -16.19
CA ALA A 139 8.87 -4.78 -15.54
C ALA A 139 7.70 -4.82 -14.56
N TRP A 140 7.84 -4.15 -13.42
CA TRP A 140 6.79 -4.06 -12.39
C TRP A 140 5.81 -2.93 -12.69
N TYR A 141 4.52 -3.23 -12.53
CA TYR A 141 3.41 -2.31 -12.74
C TYR A 141 2.42 -2.33 -11.57
N PHE A 142 1.64 -1.25 -11.45
CA PHE A 142 0.43 -1.28 -10.65
C PHE A 142 -0.64 -2.09 -11.37
N ARG A 143 -1.03 -3.23 -10.77
CA ARG A 143 -2.24 -3.97 -11.17
C ARG A 143 -3.48 -3.35 -10.56
N ARG A 144 -3.37 -2.86 -9.34
CA ARG A 144 -4.45 -2.14 -8.64
C ARG A 144 -3.86 -1.20 -7.61
N ARG A 145 -4.42 -0.02 -7.48
CA ARG A 145 -4.16 0.90 -6.37
C ARG A 145 -5.45 1.22 -5.65
N LEU A 146 -5.54 0.92 -4.37
CA LEU A 146 -6.71 1.20 -3.55
C LEU A 146 -6.38 2.29 -2.53
N PRO A 147 -6.77 3.54 -2.78
CA PRO A 147 -6.57 4.61 -1.81
C PRO A 147 -7.50 4.42 -0.62
N CYS A 148 -6.99 4.41 0.61
CA CYS A 148 -7.77 4.35 1.85
C CYS A 148 -7.53 5.63 2.66
N TYR A 149 -8.55 6.48 2.75
CA TYR A 149 -8.40 7.83 3.28
C TYR A 149 -8.67 7.91 4.79
N TRP A 150 -7.81 8.61 5.53
CA TRP A 150 -8.08 8.95 6.93
C TRP A 150 -8.81 10.29 7.02
N TYR A 151 -8.32 11.31 6.31
CA TYR A 151 -8.97 12.61 6.17
C TYR A 151 -8.55 13.29 4.87
N ALA A 152 -9.39 14.20 4.39
CA ALA A 152 -9.07 15.26 3.42
C ALA A 152 -9.79 16.53 3.90
N THR A 153 -9.09 17.65 4.13
CA THR A 153 -9.71 18.88 4.65
C THR A 153 -8.88 20.10 4.28
N ASP A 154 -9.49 21.28 4.24
CA ASP A 154 -8.75 22.54 4.16
C ASP A 154 -7.78 22.67 5.35
N LEU A 155 -6.57 23.18 5.10
CA LEU A 155 -5.50 23.36 6.07
C LEU A 155 -5.95 24.12 7.32
N ASN A 156 -6.89 25.06 7.18
CA ASN A 156 -7.38 25.89 8.28
C ASN A 156 -8.56 25.24 9.04
N LYS A 157 -8.99 24.03 8.67
CA LYS A 157 -10.14 23.32 9.25
C LYS A 157 -9.70 21.94 9.76
N PRO A 158 -9.27 21.81 11.03
CA PRO A 158 -8.79 20.53 11.56
C PRO A 158 -9.77 19.37 11.38
N PRO A 159 -9.31 18.16 10.98
CA PRO A 159 -10.17 17.02 10.67
C PRO A 159 -10.63 16.27 11.93
N ILE A 160 -11.28 16.96 12.87
CA ILE A 160 -11.83 16.40 14.12
C ILE A 160 -13.25 15.85 13.89
N GLY A 161 -13.62 14.77 14.59
CA GLY A 161 -14.90 14.07 14.43
C GLY A 161 -14.89 13.00 13.32
N ASP A 162 -16.04 12.41 13.03
CA ASP A 162 -16.12 11.22 12.17
C ASP A 162 -16.12 11.53 10.65
N MET A 163 -16.64 12.71 10.28
CA MET A 163 -16.81 13.12 8.88
C MET A 163 -15.57 13.88 8.40
N LYS A 164 -14.49 13.11 8.20
CA LYS A 164 -13.14 13.63 7.95
C LYS A 164 -12.80 13.87 6.47
N MET A 165 -13.63 13.39 5.55
CA MET A 165 -13.49 13.68 4.12
C MET A 165 -14.32 14.92 3.78
N ARG A 166 -13.66 16.06 3.62
CA ARG A 166 -14.24 17.40 3.45
C ARG A 166 -13.63 18.03 2.21
N TRP A 167 -14.15 17.63 1.06
CA TRP A 167 -13.73 18.22 -0.22
C TRP A 167 -14.52 19.49 -0.51
N PRO A 168 -13.90 20.48 -1.17
CA PRO A 168 -14.58 21.70 -1.62
C PRO A 168 -15.86 21.38 -2.39
N GLY A 169 -16.96 22.04 -2.03
CA GLY A 169 -18.26 21.90 -2.71
C GLY A 169 -18.93 20.53 -2.56
N ARG A 170 -18.55 19.72 -1.56
CA ARG A 170 -19.15 18.40 -1.31
C ARG A 170 -19.57 18.22 0.14
N GLU A 171 -20.63 17.45 0.33
CA GLU A 171 -21.02 17.00 1.67
C GLU A 171 -19.92 16.13 2.31
N PRO A 172 -19.57 16.39 3.59
CA PRO A 172 -18.60 15.58 4.30
C PRO A 172 -18.97 14.09 4.35
N TYR A 173 -17.96 13.21 4.37
CA TYR A 173 -18.17 11.76 4.51
C TYR A 173 -17.04 11.07 5.30
N ARG A 174 -17.23 9.79 5.61
CA ARG A 174 -16.24 8.95 6.32
C ARG A 174 -15.15 8.45 5.38
N GLY A 175 -13.91 8.40 5.86
CA GLY A 175 -12.80 7.77 5.18
C GLY A 175 -12.74 6.25 5.44
N SER A 176 -12.00 5.52 4.61
CA SER A 176 -11.88 4.05 4.66
C SER A 176 -10.57 3.53 5.29
N PHE A 177 -9.71 4.41 5.81
CA PHE A 177 -8.37 4.06 6.34
C PHE A 177 -8.38 2.88 7.32
N HIS A 178 -9.28 2.95 8.31
CA HIS A 178 -9.39 1.92 9.34
C HIS A 178 -10.20 0.69 8.90
N GLU A 179 -11.08 0.83 7.91
CA GLU A 179 -11.91 -0.28 7.40
C GLU A 179 -11.07 -1.36 6.71
N LEU A 180 -9.86 -1.01 6.28
CA LEU A 180 -8.93 -1.94 5.68
C LEU A 180 -8.44 -3.02 6.66
N PHE A 181 -8.37 -2.73 7.96
CA PHE A 181 -7.80 -3.68 8.94
C PHE A 181 -8.82 -3.99 10.05
N PRO A 182 -9.33 -5.24 10.14
CA PRO A 182 -10.28 -5.65 11.19
C PRO A 182 -9.79 -5.37 12.61
N SER A 183 -8.48 -5.37 12.82
CA SER A 183 -7.85 -5.06 14.11
C SER A 183 -8.29 -3.73 14.70
N TRP A 184 -8.67 -2.74 13.88
CA TRP A 184 -9.21 -1.48 14.38
C TRP A 184 -10.56 -1.67 15.07
N GLN A 185 -11.49 -2.40 14.44
CA GLN A 185 -12.80 -2.67 15.03
C GLN A 185 -12.65 -3.57 16.27
N ASP A 186 -11.81 -4.59 16.18
CA ASP A 186 -11.54 -5.51 17.29
C ASP A 186 -10.98 -4.80 18.53
N PHE A 187 -10.09 -3.82 18.34
CA PHE A 187 -9.52 -3.05 19.44
C PHE A 187 -10.60 -2.36 20.27
N TRP A 188 -11.59 -1.76 19.61
CA TRP A 188 -12.67 -1.06 20.30
C TRP A 188 -13.74 -2.01 20.86
N ALA A 189 -13.98 -3.14 20.19
CA ALA A 189 -14.95 -4.15 20.62
C ALA A 189 -14.46 -4.99 21.81
N ASN A 190 -13.16 -5.26 21.88
CA ASN A 190 -12.57 -6.19 22.85
C ASN A 190 -11.66 -5.45 23.82
N ARG A 191 -12.27 -4.80 24.84
CA ARG A 191 -11.49 -4.17 25.91
C ARG A 191 -10.80 -5.25 26.77
N PRO A 192 -9.52 -5.09 27.12
CA PRO A 192 -8.83 -6.02 28.00
C PRO A 192 -9.43 -6.01 29.41
N GLU A 193 -9.40 -7.16 30.07
CA GLU A 193 -9.76 -7.27 31.49
C GLU A 193 -8.72 -6.52 32.34
N ARG A 194 -9.17 -5.74 33.33
CA ARG A 194 -8.28 -4.87 34.12
C ARG A 194 -7.23 -5.64 34.92
N ASP A 195 -7.59 -6.83 35.40
CA ASP A 195 -6.78 -7.60 36.34
C ASP A 195 -6.01 -8.75 35.66
N LYS A 196 -6.01 -8.80 34.32
CA LYS A 196 -5.28 -9.81 33.54
C LYS A 196 -4.43 -9.16 32.46
N LEU A 197 -3.18 -9.62 32.35
CA LEU A 197 -2.33 -9.23 31.24
C LEU A 197 -2.80 -9.91 29.95
N PRO A 198 -2.82 -9.20 28.80
CA PRO A 198 -3.20 -9.79 27.53
C PRO A 198 -2.14 -10.78 27.04
N GLU A 199 -2.57 -11.79 26.30
CA GLU A 199 -1.67 -12.71 25.60
C GLU A 199 -1.08 -12.06 24.35
N VAL A 200 0.15 -12.48 24.01
CA VAL A 200 0.83 -12.03 22.79
C VAL A 200 0.77 -13.13 21.74
N ALA A 201 0.14 -12.83 20.60
CA ALA A 201 0.10 -13.75 19.47
C ALA A 201 1.50 -13.96 18.88
N ALA A 202 1.72 -15.13 18.28
CA ALA A 202 2.95 -15.41 17.53
C ALA A 202 3.13 -14.40 16.37
N PRO A 203 4.37 -14.04 16.01
CA PRO A 203 4.61 -13.13 14.90
C PRO A 203 4.10 -13.73 13.59
N ALA A 204 3.67 -12.86 12.68
CA ALA A 204 3.32 -13.27 11.33
C ALA A 204 4.54 -13.91 10.63
N PRO A 205 4.33 -14.95 9.80
CA PRO A 205 5.40 -15.47 8.95
C PRO A 205 5.98 -14.38 8.04
N VAL A 206 7.21 -14.58 7.57
CA VAL A 206 7.85 -13.71 6.57
C VAL A 206 6.92 -13.58 5.35
N ASP A 207 6.76 -12.36 4.85
CA ASP A 207 5.88 -11.98 3.72
C ASP A 207 4.38 -12.24 3.92
N ARG A 208 3.95 -12.49 5.16
CA ARG A 208 2.54 -12.71 5.49
C ARG A 208 2.04 -11.71 6.53
N PHE A 209 2.76 -10.63 6.81
CA PHE A 209 2.37 -9.63 7.80
C PHE A 209 1.07 -8.92 7.39
N LEU A 210 0.98 -8.41 6.16
CA LEU A 210 -0.19 -7.67 5.68
C LEU A 210 -1.39 -8.61 5.54
N GLU A 211 -1.18 -9.82 5.02
CA GLU A 211 -2.24 -10.83 4.93
C GLU A 211 -2.76 -11.26 6.30
N THR A 212 -1.85 -11.50 7.26
CA THR A 212 -2.22 -11.83 8.65
C THR A 212 -2.99 -10.69 9.30
N MET A 213 -2.58 -9.44 9.07
CA MET A 213 -3.29 -8.27 9.58
C MET A 213 -4.66 -8.08 8.94
N ARG A 214 -4.83 -8.47 7.66
CA ARG A 214 -6.10 -8.41 6.93
C ARG A 214 -7.08 -9.51 7.29
N ARG A 215 -6.59 -10.70 7.69
CA ARG A 215 -7.43 -11.87 8.03
C ARG A 215 -8.48 -12.19 6.96
N GLY A 216 -8.13 -12.03 5.68
CA GLY A 216 -9.05 -12.26 4.56
C GLY A 216 -10.21 -11.27 4.44
N ALA A 217 -10.20 -10.16 5.19
CA ALA A 217 -11.24 -9.14 5.08
C ALA A 217 -11.38 -8.64 3.64
N PRO A 218 -12.60 -8.30 3.18
CA PRO A 218 -12.80 -7.74 1.85
C PRO A 218 -12.08 -6.38 1.71
N ALA A 219 -11.80 -5.96 0.48
CA ALA A 219 -11.33 -4.61 0.23
C ALA A 219 -12.45 -3.60 0.58
N PRO A 220 -12.14 -2.46 1.22
CA PRO A 220 -13.12 -1.40 1.45
C PRO A 220 -13.80 -0.96 0.15
N LYS A 221 -15.10 -0.66 0.23
CA LYS A 221 -15.83 -0.09 -0.90
C LYS A 221 -15.50 1.40 -0.97
N MET A 222 -14.79 1.81 -2.02
CA MET A 222 -14.51 3.21 -2.23
C MET A 222 -15.72 3.93 -2.79
N ARG A 223 -16.05 5.08 -2.19
CA ARG A 223 -16.94 6.04 -2.81
C ARG A 223 -16.20 6.67 -3.99
N ILE A 224 -16.47 6.18 -5.18
CA ILE A 224 -16.06 6.82 -6.43
C ILE A 224 -16.95 8.05 -6.61
N ARG A 225 -16.38 9.07 -7.26
CA ARG A 225 -16.98 10.38 -7.51
C ARG A 225 -18.43 10.29 -7.96
#